data_AF-A0A4Q2YGG8-F1
#
_entry.id   AF-A0A4Q2YGG8-F1
#
_cell.length_a   1.000
_cell.length_b   1.000
_cell.length_c   1.000
_cell.angle_alpha   90.00
_cell.angle_beta   90.00
_cell.angle_gamma   90.00
#
_symmetry.space_group_name_H-M   'P 1'
#
loop_
_entity.id
_entity.type
_entity.pdbx_description
1 polymer ?
#
loop_
_entity_poly.entity_id
_entity_poly.type
_entity_poly.pdbx_seq_one_letter_code
_entity_poly.pdbx_strand_id
1 'polypeptide(L)'
;MKRLADGLWIKGYPLSVLGTHHGRNVTVIRLSSGKLIIHSMAPFPAPDLEGIRALGEPGWLVESMLLHDTYAGEGRRLFPDVPFLGPPGFSEVVGFPVEPLHPGPLEWEGEIEIVHLRGAPKLEEHAMIHLPSRTLIVADLIFNFPAEEKGWNRFFHRHIAGFKRYPGM
;
A
#
# COMPACT_ATOMS: atom_id res chain seq x y z
N MET A 1 2.26 -11.76 -10.18
CA MET A 1 1.50 -11.47 -8.94
C MET A 1 1.09 -12.77 -8.28
N LYS A 2 1.06 -12.83 -6.95
CA LYS A 2 0.60 -14.00 -6.17
C LYS A 2 -0.85 -13.76 -5.73
N ARG A 3 -1.77 -14.69 -6.01
CA ARG A 3 -3.14 -14.65 -5.49
C ARG A 3 -3.14 -15.06 -4.02
N LEU A 4 -3.76 -14.27 -3.15
CA LEU A 4 -3.94 -14.56 -1.73
C LEU A 4 -5.34 -15.09 -1.42
N ALA A 5 -6.35 -14.54 -2.09
CA ALA A 5 -7.73 -14.97 -2.02
C ALA A 5 -8.43 -14.69 -3.35
N ASP A 6 -9.73 -14.98 -3.45
CA ASP A 6 -10.50 -14.44 -4.58
C ASP A 6 -10.57 -12.91 -4.50
N GLY A 7 -10.38 -12.24 -5.64
CA GLY A 7 -10.32 -10.79 -5.72
C GLY A 7 -9.10 -10.12 -5.07
N LEU A 8 -8.10 -10.88 -4.56
CA LEU A 8 -6.97 -10.30 -3.82
C LEU A 8 -5.61 -10.89 -4.25
N TRP A 9 -4.70 -10.01 -4.66
CA TRP A 9 -3.34 -10.36 -5.09
C TRP A 9 -2.29 -9.47 -4.43
N ILE A 10 -1.08 -10.00 -4.29
CA ILE A 10 0.09 -9.27 -3.79
C ILE A 10 1.27 -9.46 -4.74
N LYS A 11 2.12 -8.43 -4.85
CA LYS A 11 3.43 -8.54 -5.47
C LYS A 11 4.46 -7.69 -4.75
N GLY A 12 5.60 -8.31 -4.44
CA GLY A 12 6.76 -7.64 -3.86
C GLY A 12 7.63 -6.99 -4.93
N TYR A 13 8.20 -5.85 -4.59
CA TYR A 13 9.18 -5.10 -5.36
C TYR A 13 10.39 -4.77 -4.46
N PRO A 14 11.61 -4.70 -5.03
CA PRO A 14 12.76 -4.24 -4.27
C PRO A 14 12.59 -2.74 -3.93
N LEU A 15 12.88 -2.39 -2.68
CA LEU A 15 12.98 -1.01 -2.21
C LEU A 15 14.10 -0.94 -1.19
N SER A 16 14.97 0.05 -1.36
CA SER A 16 16.05 0.35 -0.43
C SER A 16 15.88 1.73 0.17
N VAL A 17 15.88 1.81 1.50
CA VAL A 17 15.77 3.06 2.26
C VAL A 17 17.02 3.21 3.13
N LEU A 18 17.78 4.29 2.95
CA LEU A 18 19.01 4.54 3.72
C LEU A 18 19.98 3.34 3.73
N GLY A 19 20.10 2.64 2.60
CA GLY A 19 20.98 1.47 2.44
C GLY A 19 20.43 0.16 3.03
N THR A 20 19.18 0.15 3.49
CA THR A 20 18.53 -1.06 4.02
C THR A 20 17.46 -1.60 3.08
N HIS A 21 17.31 -2.91 3.02
CA HIS A 21 16.38 -3.59 2.11
C HIS A 21 15.01 -3.80 2.77
N HIS A 22 14.14 -2.81 2.62
CA HIS A 22 12.77 -2.89 3.15
C HIS A 22 11.86 -3.72 2.24
N GLY A 23 12.06 -3.62 0.92
CA GLY A 23 11.09 -4.10 -0.04
C GLY A 23 9.81 -3.26 -0.03
N ARG A 24 8.91 -3.55 -0.97
CA ARG A 24 7.60 -2.90 -1.10
C ARG A 24 6.59 -3.95 -1.55
N ASN A 25 5.44 -4.00 -0.90
CA ASN A 25 4.33 -4.83 -1.35
C ASN A 25 3.27 -3.95 -2.02
N VAL A 26 2.87 -4.33 -3.22
CA VAL A 26 1.67 -3.81 -3.87
C VAL A 26 0.56 -4.82 -3.71
N THR A 27 -0.59 -4.36 -3.26
CA THR A 27 -1.81 -5.17 -3.15
C THR A 27 -2.78 -4.74 -4.23
N VAL A 28 -3.25 -5.68 -5.05
CA VAL A 28 -4.28 -5.44 -6.05
C VAL A 28 -5.56 -6.12 -5.57
N ILE A 29 -6.64 -5.35 -5.49
CA ILE A 29 -7.95 -5.81 -5.06
C ILE A 29 -8.90 -5.62 -6.23
N ARG A 30 -9.71 -6.63 -6.54
CA ARG A 30 -10.77 -6.55 -7.55
C ARG A 30 -12.13 -6.57 -6.87
N LEU A 31 -12.90 -5.51 -7.09
CA LEU A 31 -14.27 -5.38 -6.63
C LEU A 31 -15.22 -6.22 -7.47
N SER A 32 -16.43 -6.45 -6.97
CA SER A 32 -17.52 -7.11 -7.69
C SER A 32 -17.89 -6.41 -9.01
N SER A 33 -17.65 -5.10 -9.10
CA SER A 33 -17.81 -4.30 -10.33
C SER A 33 -16.79 -4.65 -11.43
N GLY A 34 -15.72 -5.39 -11.10
CA GLY A 34 -14.61 -5.71 -11.99
C GLY A 34 -13.50 -4.64 -12.00
N LYS A 35 -13.72 -3.50 -11.34
CA LYS A 35 -12.69 -2.47 -11.14
C LYS A 35 -11.67 -2.89 -10.09
N LEU A 36 -10.47 -2.34 -10.21
CA LEU A 36 -9.35 -2.61 -9.33
C LEU A 36 -9.04 -1.45 -8.41
N ILE A 37 -8.71 -1.78 -7.17
CA ILE A 37 -7.98 -0.90 -6.26
C ILE A 37 -6.53 -1.38 -6.25
N ILE A 38 -5.60 -0.48 -6.55
CA ILE A 38 -4.16 -0.74 -6.50
C ILE A 38 -3.61 -0.02 -5.28
N HIS A 39 -3.37 -0.76 -4.22
CA HIS A 39 -2.80 -0.27 -2.97
C HIS A 39 -1.28 -0.37 -3.00
N SER A 40 -0.66 0.79 -2.77
CA SER A 40 0.74 1.09 -2.97
C SER A 40 1.25 1.05 -4.41
N MET A 41 2.13 2.00 -4.72
CA MET A 41 2.77 2.11 -6.03
C MET A 41 4.17 1.48 -6.05
N ALA A 42 4.61 1.14 -7.26
CA ALA A 42 5.92 0.58 -7.55
C ALA A 42 6.34 0.92 -8.99
N PRO A 43 7.56 0.58 -9.42
CA PRO A 43 8.03 0.85 -10.79
C PRO A 43 7.30 0.17 -11.95
N PHE A 44 6.29 -0.67 -11.66
CA PHE A 44 5.51 -1.50 -12.59
C PHE A 44 6.11 -1.67 -14.01
N PRO A 45 7.07 -2.59 -14.20
CA PRO A 45 7.52 -3.00 -15.52
C PRO A 45 6.35 -3.40 -16.42
N ALA A 46 6.51 -3.31 -17.76
CA ALA A 46 5.42 -3.59 -18.70
C ALA A 46 4.66 -4.92 -18.47
N PRO A 47 5.34 -6.06 -18.18
CA PRO A 47 4.62 -7.31 -17.87
C PRO A 47 3.76 -7.24 -16.61
N ASP A 48 4.12 -6.40 -15.65
CA ASP A 48 3.34 -6.19 -14.43
C ASP A 48 2.13 -5.32 -14.67
N LEU A 49 2.25 -4.28 -15.51
CA LEU A 49 1.11 -3.48 -15.95
C LEU A 49 0.10 -4.31 -16.74
N GLU A 50 0.58 -5.13 -17.67
CA GLU A 50 -0.25 -6.08 -18.41
C GLU A 50 -0.95 -7.07 -17.46
N GLY A 51 -0.18 -7.62 -16.52
CA GLY A 51 -0.71 -8.49 -15.48
C GLY A 51 -1.80 -7.83 -14.65
N ILE A 52 -1.63 -6.56 -14.24
CA ILE A 52 -2.63 -5.80 -13.48
C ILE A 52 -3.89 -5.61 -14.31
N ARG A 53 -3.76 -5.14 -15.56
CA ARG A 53 -4.90 -4.93 -16.47
C ARG A 53 -5.65 -6.20 -16.83
N ALA A 54 -4.97 -7.35 -16.81
CA ALA A 54 -5.61 -8.65 -17.01
C ALA A 54 -6.47 -9.10 -15.81
N LEU A 55 -6.27 -8.53 -14.61
CA LEU A 55 -7.11 -8.82 -13.45
C LEU A 55 -8.44 -8.05 -13.51
N GLY A 56 -8.44 -6.84 -14.07
CA GLY A 56 -9.60 -5.95 -14.16
C GLY A 56 -9.22 -4.54 -14.59
N GLU A 57 -10.20 -3.63 -14.59
CA GLU A 57 -10.00 -2.22 -14.96
C GLU A 57 -9.44 -1.42 -13.77
N PRO A 58 -8.26 -0.77 -13.86
CA PRO A 58 -7.76 0.11 -12.81
C PRO A 58 -8.76 1.23 -12.48
N GLY A 59 -9.35 1.17 -11.28
CA GLY A 59 -10.38 2.12 -10.83
C GLY A 59 -9.87 3.13 -9.81
N TRP A 60 -8.94 2.73 -8.93
CA TRP A 60 -8.34 3.60 -7.92
C TRP A 60 -6.89 3.23 -7.64
N LEU A 61 -6.05 4.24 -7.54
CA LEU A 61 -4.72 4.16 -6.93
C LEU A 61 -4.84 4.59 -5.47
N VAL A 62 -4.21 3.86 -4.55
CA VAL A 62 -4.30 4.17 -3.12
C VAL A 62 -2.91 4.15 -2.50
N GLU A 63 -2.58 5.21 -1.78
CA GLU A 63 -1.57 5.15 -0.72
C GLU A 63 -2.28 5.38 0.61
N SER A 64 -2.04 4.53 1.59
CA SER A 64 -2.82 4.54 2.82
C SER A 64 -2.11 5.17 4.02
N MET A 65 -0.99 5.85 3.79
CA MET A 65 -0.23 6.60 4.80
C MET A 65 0.65 7.67 4.15
N LEU A 66 1.20 8.60 4.95
CA LEU A 66 1.99 9.73 4.43
C LEU A 66 3.40 9.36 3.94
N LEU A 67 4.09 8.41 4.57
CA LEU A 67 5.51 8.08 4.25
C LEU A 67 5.67 7.06 3.11
N HIS A 68 4.59 6.72 2.41
CA HIS A 68 4.58 5.67 1.39
C HIS A 68 4.63 6.25 -0.05
N ASP A 69 5.06 7.49 -0.19
CA ASP A 69 5.02 8.34 -1.38
C ASP A 69 6.05 8.02 -2.47
N THR A 70 7.06 7.19 -2.18
CA THR A 70 8.25 6.95 -3.03
C THR A 70 7.94 6.72 -4.52
N TYR A 71 6.87 5.97 -4.82
CA TYR A 71 6.45 5.66 -6.19
C TYR A 71 5.11 6.29 -6.58
N ALA A 72 4.54 7.17 -5.76
CA ALA A 72 3.23 7.78 -6.01
C ALA A 72 3.22 8.56 -7.35
N GLY A 73 4.26 9.35 -7.60
CA GLY A 73 4.43 10.06 -8.86
C GLY A 73 4.59 9.14 -10.07
N GLU A 74 5.17 7.95 -9.89
CA GLU A 74 5.27 6.95 -10.95
C GLU A 74 3.92 6.28 -11.24
N GLY A 75 3.19 5.87 -10.20
CA GLY A 75 1.82 5.40 -10.32
C GLY A 75 0.94 6.40 -11.07
N ARG A 76 1.01 7.68 -10.70
CA ARG A 76 0.25 8.76 -11.37
C ARG A 76 0.59 8.90 -12.86
N ARG A 77 1.85 8.69 -13.26
CA ARG A 77 2.24 8.72 -14.68
C ARG A 77 1.76 7.50 -15.46
N LEU A 78 1.78 6.33 -14.83
CA LEU A 78 1.36 5.05 -15.45
C LEU A 78 -0.16 4.90 -15.54
N PHE A 79 -0.89 5.58 -14.66
CA PHE A 79 -2.34 5.57 -14.58
C PHE A 79 -2.89 7.01 -14.49
N PRO A 80 -2.74 7.82 -15.55
CA PRO A 80 -3.05 9.25 -15.50
C PRO A 80 -4.53 9.56 -15.26
N ASP A 81 -5.42 8.68 -15.73
CA ASP A 81 -6.87 8.86 -15.67
C ASP A 81 -7.52 8.15 -14.47
N VAL A 82 -6.73 7.48 -13.63
CA VAL A 82 -7.22 6.75 -12.47
C VAL A 82 -7.17 7.65 -11.23
N PRO A 83 -8.29 7.84 -10.51
CA PRO A 83 -8.30 8.57 -9.24
C PRO A 83 -7.24 8.05 -8.27
N PHE A 84 -6.50 8.98 -7.66
CA PHE A 84 -5.49 8.68 -6.65
C PHE A 84 -6.03 9.10 -5.29
N LEU A 85 -6.21 8.15 -4.39
CA LEU A 85 -6.72 8.36 -3.04
C LEU A 85 -5.58 8.29 -2.02
N GLY A 86 -5.62 9.18 -1.04
CA GLY A 86 -4.61 9.25 0.02
C GLY A 86 -5.19 9.72 1.35
N PRO A 87 -4.45 9.55 2.46
CA PRO A 87 -4.84 10.12 3.74
C PRO A 87 -4.76 11.67 3.72
N PRO A 88 -5.37 12.33 4.72
CA PRO A 88 -5.21 13.78 4.89
C PRO A 88 -3.74 14.20 4.91
N GLY A 89 -3.38 15.22 4.12
CA GLY A 89 -1.99 15.70 4.00
C GLY A 89 -1.16 15.04 2.89
N PHE A 90 -1.68 14.02 2.22
CA PHE A 90 -0.89 13.30 1.21
C PHE A 90 -0.68 14.12 -0.08
N SER A 91 -1.63 14.99 -0.45
CA SER A 91 -1.48 15.87 -1.63
C SER A 91 -0.26 16.78 -1.50
N GLU A 92 -0.03 17.29 -0.30
CA GLU A 92 1.09 18.15 0.05
C GLU A 92 2.43 17.41 0.01
N VAL A 93 2.43 16.12 0.41
CA VAL A 93 3.61 15.26 0.33
C VAL A 93 4.02 15.02 -1.13
N VAL A 94 3.06 14.68 -1.99
CA VAL A 94 3.34 14.27 -3.37
C VAL A 94 3.36 15.39 -4.39
N GLY A 95 2.87 16.59 -4.03
CA GLY A 95 2.83 17.76 -4.90
C GLY A 95 1.82 17.66 -6.06
N PHE A 96 0.83 16.77 -5.97
CA PHE A 96 -0.27 16.67 -6.92
C PHE A 96 -1.60 16.38 -6.21
N PRO A 97 -2.76 16.68 -6.83
CA PRO A 97 -4.05 16.45 -6.20
C PRO A 97 -4.32 14.97 -5.96
N VAL A 98 -4.68 14.63 -4.72
CA VAL A 98 -5.24 13.33 -4.34
C VAL A 98 -6.62 13.51 -3.70
N GLU A 99 -7.49 12.52 -3.90
CA GLU A 99 -8.80 12.46 -3.27
C GLU A 99 -8.69 11.86 -1.85
N PRO A 100 -9.61 12.19 -0.94
CA PRO A 100 -9.61 11.60 0.39
C PRO A 100 -9.84 10.09 0.33
N LEU A 101 -9.01 9.33 1.03
CA LEU A 101 -9.19 7.88 1.19
C LEU A 101 -10.36 7.54 2.15
N HIS A 102 -10.68 8.41 3.10
CA HIS A 102 -11.72 8.17 4.11
C HIS A 102 -12.71 9.36 4.20
N PRO A 103 -14.04 9.14 4.07
CA PRO A 103 -14.68 7.86 3.74
C PRO A 103 -14.29 7.37 2.33
N GLY A 104 -14.29 6.05 2.14
CA GLY A 104 -13.98 5.46 0.83
C GLY A 104 -15.11 5.68 -0.20
N PRO A 105 -14.82 5.48 -1.50
CA PRO A 105 -15.84 5.51 -2.54
C PRO A 105 -17.03 4.59 -2.25
N LEU A 106 -18.24 5.01 -2.61
CA LEU A 106 -19.47 4.20 -2.43
C LEU A 106 -19.40 2.86 -3.18
N GLU A 107 -18.67 2.80 -4.29
CA GLU A 107 -18.44 1.55 -5.04
C GLU A 107 -17.70 0.47 -4.24
N TRP A 108 -17.10 0.82 -3.10
CA TRP A 108 -16.41 -0.12 -2.22
C TRP A 108 -17.32 -0.68 -1.12
N GLU A 109 -18.56 -0.19 -1.01
CA GLU A 109 -19.50 -0.55 0.06
C GLU A 109 -19.74 -2.06 0.11
N GLY A 110 -19.59 -2.65 1.31
CA GLY A 110 -19.74 -4.10 1.52
C GLY A 110 -18.53 -4.94 1.07
N GLU A 111 -17.51 -4.35 0.44
CA GLU A 111 -16.31 -5.05 -0.02
C GLU A 111 -15.03 -4.58 0.68
N ILE A 112 -14.88 -3.27 0.89
CA ILE A 112 -13.74 -2.68 1.59
C ILE A 112 -14.21 -1.82 2.76
N GLU A 113 -13.65 -2.09 3.93
CA GLU A 113 -13.76 -1.21 5.09
C GLU A 113 -12.44 -0.47 5.31
N ILE A 114 -12.51 0.81 5.68
CA ILE A 114 -11.33 1.65 5.93
C ILE A 114 -11.34 2.07 7.40
N VAL A 115 -10.23 1.80 8.09
CA VAL A 115 -10.05 2.08 9.52
C VAL A 115 -8.87 3.01 9.70
N HIS A 116 -9.11 4.22 10.19
CA HIS A 116 -8.03 5.13 10.57
C HIS A 116 -7.32 4.63 11.83
N LEU A 117 -6.03 4.30 11.70
CA LEU A 117 -5.15 3.90 12.78
C LEU A 117 -4.65 5.12 13.56
N ARG A 118 -5.38 5.44 14.62
CA ARG A 118 -5.01 6.54 15.54
C ARG A 118 -3.74 6.19 16.34
N GLY A 119 -3.07 7.22 16.84
CA GLY A 119 -1.92 7.08 17.75
C GLY A 119 -0.55 7.31 17.09
N ALA A 120 -0.50 7.44 15.76
CA ALA A 120 0.69 7.80 15.00
C ALA A 120 0.37 8.91 13.98
N PRO A 121 0.04 10.14 14.42
CA PRO A 121 -0.46 11.20 13.53
C PRO A 121 0.54 11.68 12.46
N LYS A 122 1.84 11.37 12.63
CA LYS A 122 2.85 11.63 11.59
C LYS A 122 2.79 10.63 10.42
N LEU A 123 2.18 9.46 10.64
CA LEU A 123 2.00 8.42 9.64
C LEU A 123 0.65 8.57 8.94
N GLU A 124 -0.38 8.97 9.69
CA GLU A 124 -1.78 9.10 9.22
C GLU A 124 -2.25 7.83 8.47
N GLU A 125 -1.94 6.67 9.05
CA GLU A 125 -2.19 5.39 8.39
C GLU A 125 -3.66 4.98 8.47
N HIS A 126 -4.18 4.52 7.35
CA HIS A 126 -5.50 3.94 7.21
C HIS A 126 -5.35 2.47 6.81
N ALA A 127 -5.79 1.58 7.69
CA ALA A 127 -5.91 0.17 7.36
C ALA A 127 -7.10 -0.05 6.41
N MET A 128 -6.96 -0.98 5.48
CA MET A 128 -8.05 -1.43 4.61
C MET A 128 -8.38 -2.89 4.94
N ILE A 129 -9.66 -3.23 5.01
CA ILE A 129 -10.12 -4.60 5.25
C ILE A 129 -10.86 -5.07 4.00
N HIS A 130 -10.32 -6.06 3.31
CA HIS A 130 -11.04 -6.76 2.24
C HIS A 130 -12.02 -7.75 2.90
N LEU A 131 -13.28 -7.35 2.98
CA LEU A 131 -14.35 -8.04 3.69
C LEU A 131 -14.59 -9.46 3.16
N PRO A 132 -14.64 -9.72 1.83
CA PRO A 132 -14.89 -11.06 1.29
C PRO A 132 -13.87 -12.10 1.75
N SER A 133 -12.59 -11.74 1.85
CA SER A 133 -11.52 -12.64 2.31
C SER A 133 -11.14 -12.46 3.78
N ARG A 134 -11.79 -11.53 4.50
CA ARG A 134 -11.45 -11.15 5.88
C ARG A 134 -9.96 -10.82 6.05
N THR A 135 -9.40 -10.11 5.08
CA THR A 135 -7.96 -9.80 5.07
C THR A 135 -7.73 -8.34 5.42
N LEU A 136 -6.91 -8.13 6.46
CA LEU A 136 -6.40 -6.82 6.83
C LEU A 136 -5.19 -6.46 5.96
N ILE A 137 -5.22 -5.27 5.38
CA ILE A 137 -4.17 -4.68 4.56
C ILE A 137 -3.69 -3.43 5.28
N VAL A 138 -2.42 -3.43 5.64
CA VAL A 138 -1.72 -2.34 6.32
C VAL A 138 -0.54 -1.89 5.47
N ALA A 139 -0.09 -0.65 5.66
CA ALA A 139 1.16 -0.17 5.10
C ALA A 139 2.29 -0.53 6.09
N ASP A 140 2.55 0.37 7.05
CA ASP A 140 3.74 0.32 7.90
C ASP A 140 3.41 0.02 9.38
N LEU A 141 2.16 -0.35 9.71
CA LEU A 141 1.80 -0.78 11.06
C LEU A 141 2.56 -2.05 11.48
N ILE A 142 2.72 -3.01 10.57
CA ILE A 142 3.32 -4.32 10.83
C ILE A 142 4.28 -4.68 9.71
N PHE A 143 5.51 -5.01 10.08
CA PHE A 143 6.54 -5.49 9.16
C PHE A 143 6.87 -6.97 9.40
N ASN A 144 7.17 -7.69 8.32
CA ASN A 144 7.64 -9.07 8.37
C ASN A 144 9.01 -9.20 7.68
N PHE A 145 10.06 -8.70 8.33
CA PHE A 145 11.44 -8.83 7.86
C PHE A 145 12.02 -10.22 8.18
N PRO A 146 12.98 -10.73 7.38
CA PRO A 146 13.63 -12.01 7.64
C PRO A 146 14.22 -12.09 9.06
N ALA A 147 14.02 -13.23 9.73
CA ALA A 147 14.52 -13.41 11.10
C ALA A 147 16.06 -13.35 11.18
N GLU A 148 16.71 -13.70 10.08
CA GLU A 148 18.14 -13.81 9.86
C GLU A 148 18.81 -12.55 9.32
N GLU A 149 18.15 -11.38 9.36
CA GLU A 149 18.80 -10.10 9.00
C GLU A 149 20.13 -9.89 9.74
N LYS A 150 21.14 -9.39 9.02
CA LYS A 150 22.50 -9.14 9.54
C LYS A 150 22.96 -7.73 9.14
N GLY A 151 24.09 -7.32 9.73
CA GLY A 151 24.78 -6.09 9.35
C GLY A 151 23.90 -4.84 9.49
N TRP A 152 23.95 -3.99 8.47
CA TRP A 152 23.28 -2.69 8.47
C TRP A 152 21.75 -2.79 8.56
N ASN A 153 21.11 -3.74 7.86
CA ASN A 153 19.66 -3.97 7.97
C ASN A 153 19.23 -4.18 9.41
N ARG A 154 19.85 -5.16 10.11
CA ARG A 154 19.52 -5.48 11.49
C ARG A 154 19.77 -4.30 12.43
N PHE A 155 20.89 -3.59 12.24
CA PHE A 155 21.23 -2.44 13.06
C PHE A 155 20.19 -1.34 12.91
N PHE A 156 19.89 -0.94 11.67
CA PHE A 156 18.95 0.12 11.35
C PHE A 156 17.54 -0.22 11.83
N HIS A 157 16.99 -1.39 11.46
CA HIS A 157 15.63 -1.79 11.85
C HIS A 157 15.46 -1.81 13.38
N ARG A 158 16.46 -2.33 14.11
CA ARG A 158 16.36 -2.44 15.58
C ARG A 158 16.61 -1.14 16.32
N HIS A 159 17.59 -0.35 15.90
CA HIS A 159 18.10 0.77 16.69
C HIS A 159 17.74 2.15 16.14
N ILE A 160 17.46 2.27 14.84
CA ILE A 160 17.11 3.53 14.19
C ILE A 160 15.60 3.60 13.94
N ALA A 161 15.04 2.59 13.27
CA ALA A 161 13.61 2.52 12.99
C ALA A 161 12.77 2.09 14.21
N GLY A 162 13.41 1.53 15.23
CA GLY A 162 12.74 1.13 16.48
C GLY A 162 11.83 -0.09 16.35
N PHE A 163 11.99 -0.91 15.30
CA PHE A 163 11.16 -2.10 15.10
C PHE A 163 11.45 -3.15 16.17
N LYS A 164 10.38 -3.57 16.86
CA LYS A 164 10.42 -4.61 17.89
C LYS A 164 9.83 -5.91 17.33
N ARG A 165 10.38 -7.06 17.75
CA ARG A 165 9.90 -8.40 17.34
C ARG A 165 8.51 -8.77 17.89
N TYR A 166 8.03 -8.02 18.88
CA TYR A 166 6.71 -8.17 19.46
C TYR A 166 6.11 -6.77 19.63
N PRO A 167 4.78 -6.60 19.53
CA PRO A 167 4.14 -5.38 20.01
C PRO A 167 4.59 -5.16 21.46
N GLY A 168 5.09 -3.96 21.75
CA GLY A 168 5.89 -3.70 22.95
C GLY A 168 5.22 -4.16 24.25
N MET A 169 6.05 -4.70 25.15
CA MET A 169 5.97 -4.33 26.57
C MET A 169 6.48 -2.90 26.74
#